data_AF-A0A6N6Z7L0-F1
#
_entry.id   AF-A0A6N6Z7L0-F1
#
_cell.length_a   1.000
_cell.length_b   1.000
_cell.length_c   1.000
_cell.angle_alpha   90.00
_cell.angle_beta   90.00
_cell.angle_gamma   90.00
#
_symmetry.space_group_name_H-M   'P 1'
#
loop_
_entity.id
_entity.type
_entity.pdbx_description
1 polymer ?
#
loop_
_entity_poly.entity_id
_entity_poly.type
_entity_poly.pdbx_seq_one_letter_code
_entity_poly.pdbx_strand_id
1 'polypeptide(L)'
;MSSHAKIQDQFDYLLPAGKEWFGVKEAAAILDLSPGFVRDAFDMGKLCGHAHNGSAAKGREQRYERRIPREFLILYLIETANYDTGSAVQRHLEALRRRSLPELIQIQSGIRAIIQQKQTY
;
A
#
# COMPACT_ATOMS: atom_id res chain seq x y z
N MET A 1 -19.20 -28.77 3.25
CA MET A 1 -19.47 -27.36 3.61
C MET A 1 -18.28 -26.87 4.42
N SER A 2 -17.26 -26.34 3.74
CA SER A 2 -16.07 -25.80 4.41
C SER A 2 -16.30 -24.31 4.65
N SER A 3 -16.12 -23.86 5.89
CA SER A 3 -16.37 -22.50 6.32
C SER A 3 -15.44 -21.52 5.62
N HIS A 4 -15.93 -20.89 4.55
CA HIS A 4 -15.39 -19.62 4.10
C HIS A 4 -15.72 -18.57 5.16
N ALA A 5 -14.90 -18.51 6.21
CA ALA A 5 -14.84 -17.33 7.06
C ALA A 5 -14.71 -16.14 6.12
N LYS A 6 -15.66 -15.20 6.20
CA LYS A 6 -15.61 -13.95 5.45
C LYS A 6 -14.23 -13.36 5.66
N ILE A 7 -13.43 -13.31 4.59
CA ILE A 7 -12.19 -12.55 4.49
C ILE A 7 -12.61 -11.09 4.43
N GLN A 8 -13.15 -10.60 5.54
CA GLN A 8 -13.43 -9.21 5.75
C GLN A 8 -12.38 -8.79 6.78
N ASP A 9 -11.45 -7.96 6.34
CA ASP A 9 -10.74 -7.02 7.20
C ASP A 9 -9.73 -7.62 8.19
N GLN A 10 -8.59 -8.15 7.75
CA GLN A 10 -7.47 -8.36 8.69
C GLN A 10 -6.60 -7.11 8.90
N PHE A 11 -6.83 -6.04 8.13
CA PHE A 11 -6.19 -4.73 8.31
C PHE A 11 -7.13 -3.55 8.15
N ASP A 12 -8.31 -3.74 7.54
CA ASP A 12 -9.29 -2.66 7.45
C ASP A 12 -9.81 -2.23 8.83
N TYR A 13 -9.68 -3.06 9.87
CA TYR A 13 -9.87 -2.62 11.27
C TYR A 13 -8.72 -1.76 11.81
N LEU A 14 -7.48 -1.93 11.31
CA LEU A 14 -6.33 -1.10 11.70
C LEU A 14 -6.39 0.29 11.07
N LEU A 15 -7.15 0.43 9.99
CA LEU A 15 -7.24 1.64 9.20
C LEU A 15 -8.60 2.31 9.41
N PRO A 16 -8.65 3.58 9.86
CA PRO A 16 -9.90 4.33 10.02
C PRO A 16 -10.81 4.22 8.78
N ALA A 17 -12.08 3.91 9.00
CA ALA A 17 -13.05 3.72 7.91
C ALA A 17 -13.22 5.02 7.09
N GLY A 18 -13.21 4.89 5.76
CA GLY A 18 -13.40 6.01 4.83
C GLY A 18 -12.22 6.99 4.71
N LYS A 19 -11.10 6.74 5.40
CA LYS A 19 -9.89 7.56 5.28
C LYS A 19 -8.97 7.01 4.19
N GLU A 20 -8.69 7.86 3.19
CA GLU A 20 -7.88 7.51 2.02
C GLU A 20 -6.41 7.97 2.12
N TRP A 21 -6.11 8.98 2.94
CA TRP A 21 -4.79 9.60 3.01
C TRP A 21 -4.27 9.64 4.43
N PHE A 22 -3.03 9.20 4.62
CA PHE A 22 -2.36 9.13 5.91
C PHE A 22 -1.11 9.98 5.93
N GLY A 23 -0.92 10.76 7.00
CA GLY A 23 0.36 11.41 7.26
C GLY A 23 1.38 10.43 7.86
N VAL A 24 2.67 10.82 7.90
CA VAL A 24 3.75 9.99 8.47
C VAL A 24 3.45 9.52 9.90
N LYS A 25 2.91 10.39 10.75
CA LYS A 25 2.60 10.04 12.15
C LYS A 25 1.46 9.02 12.25
N GLU A 26 0.46 9.15 11.38
CA GLU A 26 -0.69 8.25 11.35
C GLU A 26 -0.28 6.88 10.80
N ALA A 27 0.47 6.87 9.70
CA ALA A 27 1.07 5.66 9.15
C ALA A 27 1.96 4.96 10.17
N ALA A 28 2.80 5.69 10.90
CA ALA A 28 3.63 5.15 11.97
C ALA A 28 2.81 4.47 13.09
N ALA A 29 1.70 5.08 13.49
CA ALA A 29 0.81 4.49 14.49
C ALA A 29 0.12 3.21 13.99
N ILE A 30 -0.26 3.16 12.71
CA ILE A 30 -0.93 1.98 12.11
C ILE A 30 0.06 0.83 11.90
N LEU A 31 1.29 1.15 11.52
CA LEU A 31 2.34 0.16 11.26
C LEU A 31 3.08 -0.30 12.53
N ASP A 32 2.81 0.33 13.67
CA ASP A 32 3.58 0.17 14.93
C ASP A 32 5.09 0.42 14.74
N LEU A 33 5.43 1.51 14.05
CA LEU A 33 6.80 1.90 13.72
C LEU A 33 7.09 3.33 14.17
N SER A 34 8.37 3.70 14.25
CA SER A 34 8.74 5.09 14.54
C SER A 34 8.41 6.02 13.36
N PRO A 35 7.97 7.27 13.61
CA PRO A 35 7.79 8.26 12.54
C PRO A 35 9.06 8.57 11.74
N GLY A 36 10.25 8.36 12.33
CA GLY A 36 11.53 8.47 11.62
C GLY A 36 11.67 7.37 10.58
N PHE A 37 11.45 6.11 10.99
CA PHE A 37 11.50 4.97 10.08
C PHE A 37 10.51 5.10 8.92
N VAL A 38 9.26 5.49 9.18
CA VAL A 38 8.24 5.67 8.13
C VAL A 38 8.63 6.79 7.16
N ARG A 39 9.27 7.86 7.65
CA ARG A 39 9.79 8.92 6.78
C ARG A 39 10.90 8.40 5.88
N ASP A 40 11.84 7.66 6.43
CA ASP A 40 12.97 7.10 5.69
C ASP A 40 12.48 6.07 4.66
N ALA A 41 11.53 5.22 5.04
CA ALA A 41 10.89 4.27 4.13
C ALA A 41 10.19 4.99 2.96
N PHE A 42 9.52 6.11 3.22
CA PHE A 42 8.93 6.94 2.17
C PHE A 42 10.00 7.54 1.26
N ASP A 43 11.03 8.18 1.84
CA ASP A 43 12.07 8.88 1.09
C ASP A 43 12.93 7.93 0.25
N MET A 44 13.08 6.68 0.69
CA MET A 44 13.75 5.60 -0.06
C MET A 44 12.87 4.91 -1.10
N GLY A 45 11.58 5.29 -1.22
CA GLY A 45 10.64 4.64 -2.12
C GLY A 45 10.18 3.24 -1.71
N LYS A 46 10.45 2.84 -0.45
CA LYS A 46 9.93 1.57 0.12
C LYS A 46 8.48 1.68 0.55
N LEU A 47 8.01 2.89 0.88
CA LEU A 47 6.62 3.20 1.16
C LEU A 47 6.13 4.28 0.20
N CYS A 48 5.30 3.90 -0.77
CA CYS A 48 4.83 4.80 -1.80
C CYS A 48 3.90 5.89 -1.27
N GLY A 49 3.90 7.06 -1.92
CA GLY A 49 2.93 8.13 -1.69
C GLY A 49 3.33 9.43 -2.39
N HIS A 50 2.75 10.55 -1.95
CA HIS A 50 2.98 11.86 -2.57
C HIS A 50 3.52 12.87 -1.56
N ALA A 51 4.55 13.63 -1.99
CA ALA A 51 4.93 14.85 -1.30
C ALA A 51 3.98 15.97 -1.74
N HIS A 52 3.29 16.59 -0.78
CA HIS A 52 2.35 17.67 -1.02
C HIS A 52 2.82 18.94 -0.30
N ASN A 53 2.90 20.05 -1.03
CA ASN A 53 3.31 21.36 -0.50
C ASN A 53 2.10 22.16 0.01
N GLY A 54 1.18 21.52 0.73
CA GLY A 54 0.04 22.14 1.43
C GLY A 54 -0.48 23.45 0.83
N SER A 55 -0.80 23.49 -0.47
CA SER A 55 -1.32 24.66 -1.20
C SER A 55 -0.72 26.03 -0.84
N ALA A 56 0.56 26.08 -0.44
CA ALA A 56 1.15 27.30 0.08
C ALA A 56 1.53 28.27 -1.04
N ALA A 57 1.19 29.56 -0.88
CA ALA A 57 1.59 30.59 -1.82
C ALA A 57 3.13 30.70 -1.90
N LYS A 58 3.65 31.03 -3.08
CA LYS A 58 5.10 31.22 -3.34
C LYS A 58 5.72 32.12 -2.27
N GLY A 59 6.78 31.66 -1.60
CA GLY A 59 7.43 32.38 -0.50
C GLY A 59 6.81 32.16 0.90
N ARG A 60 5.76 31.35 1.01
CA ARG A 60 5.21 30.80 2.27
C ARG A 60 5.19 29.28 2.27
N GLU A 61 6.01 28.65 1.43
CA GLU A 61 6.08 27.19 1.29
C GLU A 61 6.23 26.56 2.68
N GLN A 62 5.19 25.84 3.11
CA GLN A 62 5.32 25.00 4.29
C GLN A 62 6.13 23.75 3.92
N ARG A 63 6.77 23.17 4.93
CA ARG A 63 7.49 21.90 4.81
C ARG A 63 6.60 20.87 4.09
N TYR A 64 7.12 20.25 3.02
CA TYR A 64 6.40 19.21 2.27
C TYR A 64 5.85 18.14 3.22
N GLU A 65 4.54 17.95 3.16
CA GLU A 65 3.85 16.90 3.89
C GLU A 65 3.83 15.63 3.03
N ARG A 66 4.21 14.51 3.62
CA ARG A 66 4.11 13.21 2.96
C ARG A 66 2.71 12.67 3.20
N ARG A 67 1.99 12.37 2.11
CA ARG A 67 0.67 11.77 2.11
C ARG A 67 0.76 10.37 1.53
N ILE A 68 0.40 9.39 2.34
CA ILE A 68 0.44 7.97 2.00
C ILE A 68 -0.99 7.52 1.70
N PRO A 69 -1.31 7.11 0.46
CA PRO A 69 -2.59 6.48 0.12
C PRO A 69 -2.86 5.22 0.96
N ARG A 70 -4.13 4.99 1.29
CA ARG A 70 -4.60 3.79 2.01
C ARG A 70 -4.08 2.50 1.37
N GLU A 71 -4.15 2.41 0.05
CA GLU A 71 -3.71 1.23 -0.69
C GLU A 71 -2.22 0.92 -0.53
N PHE A 72 -1.36 1.94 -0.48
CA PHE A 72 0.08 1.73 -0.31
C PHE A 72 0.44 1.33 1.11
N LEU A 73 -0.33 1.79 2.11
CA LEU A 73 -0.17 1.30 3.47
C LEU A 73 -0.60 -0.17 3.60
N ILE A 74 -1.70 -0.57 2.93
CA ILE A 74 -2.15 -1.96 2.90
C ILE A 74 -1.12 -2.85 2.21
N LEU A 75 -0.58 -2.43 1.06
CA LEU A 75 0.45 -3.19 0.36
C LEU A 75 1.70 -3.36 1.22
N TYR A 76 2.15 -2.29 1.87
CA TYR A 76 3.30 -2.36 2.79
C TYR A 76 3.07 -3.35 3.94
N LEU A 77 1.88 -3.35 4.54
CA LEU A 77 1.48 -4.31 5.58
C LEU A 77 1.46 -5.76 5.07
N ILE A 78 1.03 -5.98 3.81
CA ILE A 78 1.05 -7.31 3.19
C ILE A 78 2.48 -7.79 2.94
N GLU A 79 3.36 -6.91 2.46
CA GLU A 79 4.76 -7.21 2.14
C GLU A 79 5.60 -7.50 3.39
N THR A 80 5.31 -6.84 4.51
CA THR A 80 6.12 -6.92 5.74
C THR A 80 5.61 -7.93 6.76
N ALA A 81 4.39 -8.44 6.58
CA ALA A 81 3.82 -9.43 7.49
C ALA A 81 4.23 -10.87 7.13
N ASN A 82 4.48 -11.69 8.17
CA ASN A 82 4.80 -13.12 8.04
C ASN A 82 3.56 -13.97 7.74
N TYR A 83 2.91 -13.72 6.61
CA TYR A 83 1.77 -14.52 6.15
C TYR A 83 2.22 -15.83 5.51
N ASP A 84 1.35 -16.85 5.55
CA ASP A 84 1.48 -17.97 4.61
C ASP A 84 1.29 -17.46 3.17
N THR A 85 1.97 -18.10 2.22
CA THR A 85 2.01 -17.68 0.82
C THR A 85 0.61 -17.57 0.18
N GLY A 86 -0.34 -18.41 0.58
CA GLY A 86 -1.71 -18.39 0.06
C GLY A 86 -2.48 -17.14 0.48
N SER A 87 -2.39 -16.78 1.76
CA SER A 87 -2.98 -15.57 2.33
C SER A 87 -2.41 -14.29 1.72
N ALA A 88 -1.11 -14.24 1.41
CA ALA A 88 -0.50 -13.09 0.75
C ALA A 88 -1.02 -12.87 -0.67
N VAL A 89 -1.15 -13.94 -1.47
CA VAL A 89 -1.62 -13.87 -2.87
C VAL A 89 -3.08 -13.43 -2.94
N GLN A 90 -3.97 -13.98 -2.11
CA GLN A 90 -5.38 -13.57 -2.10
C GLN A 90 -5.55 -12.07 -1.83
N ARG A 91 -4.73 -11.49 -0.95
CA ARG A 91 -4.80 -10.05 -0.66
C ARG A 91 -4.29 -9.17 -1.78
N HIS A 92 -3.25 -9.60 -2.50
CA HIS A 92 -2.85 -8.92 -3.73
C HIS A 92 -4.03 -8.87 -4.72
N LEU A 93 -4.75 -9.99 -4.89
CA LEU A 93 -5.92 -10.03 -5.77
C LEU A 93 -7.05 -9.10 -5.30
N GLU A 94 -7.27 -8.95 -4.00
CA GLU A 94 -8.25 -8.00 -3.46
C GLU A 94 -7.84 -6.55 -3.71
N ALA A 95 -6.57 -6.20 -3.54
CA ALA A 95 -6.06 -4.87 -3.87
C ALA A 95 -6.28 -4.54 -5.36
N LEU A 96 -6.15 -5.53 -6.24
CA LEU A 96 -6.42 -5.37 -7.67
C LEU A 96 -7.89 -5.08 -8.00
N ARG A 97 -8.86 -5.51 -7.18
CA ARG A 97 -10.30 -5.28 -7.46
C ARG A 97 -10.69 -3.80 -7.53
N ARG A 98 -9.90 -2.91 -6.93
CA ARG A 98 -10.13 -1.45 -6.94
C ARG A 98 -9.58 -0.76 -8.19
N ARG A 99 -8.84 -1.48 -9.05
CA ARG A 99 -8.22 -0.93 -10.26
C ARG A 99 -9.19 -0.94 -11.44
N SER A 100 -8.99 0.00 -12.35
CA SER A 100 -9.72 0.06 -13.61
C SER A 100 -9.33 -1.10 -14.54
N LEU A 101 -10.21 -1.43 -15.49
CA LEU A 101 -9.93 -2.48 -16.47
C LEU A 101 -8.62 -2.26 -17.28
N PRO A 102 -8.30 -1.03 -17.75
CA PRO A 102 -7.03 -0.78 -18.42
C PRO A 102 -5.80 -1.07 -17.53
N GLU A 103 -5.85 -0.68 -16.26
CA GLU A 103 -4.77 -0.96 -15.29
C GLU A 103 -4.63 -2.48 -15.07
N LEU A 104 -5.74 -3.20 -14.96
CA LEU A 104 -5.72 -4.67 -14.80
C LEU A 104 -5.08 -5.38 -16.01
N ILE A 105 -5.33 -4.91 -17.23
CA ILE A 105 -4.71 -5.45 -18.45
C ILE A 105 -3.19 -5.20 -18.45
N GLN A 106 -2.75 -4.02 -18.02
CA GLN A 106 -1.32 -3.72 -17.89
C GLN A 106 -0.66 -4.62 -16.83
N ILE A 107 -1.29 -4.79 -15.67
CA ILE A 107 -0.81 -5.67 -14.60
C ILE A 107 -0.73 -7.12 -15.06
N GLN A 108 -1.74 -7.63 -15.77
CA GLN A 108 -1.72 -8.99 -16.34
C GLN A 108 -0.52 -9.18 -17.27
N SER A 109 -0.25 -8.20 -18.13
CA SER A 109 0.88 -8.25 -19.07
C SER A 109 2.22 -8.28 -18.34
N GLY A 110 2.38 -7.46 -17.30
CA GLY A 110 3.57 -7.46 -16.45
C GLY A 110 3.79 -8.80 -15.72
N ILE A 111 2.73 -9.36 -15.12
CA ILE A 111 2.80 -10.66 -14.43
C ILE A 111 3.24 -11.77 -15.39
N ARG A 112 2.68 -11.82 -16.61
CA ARG A 112 3.09 -12.80 -17.63
C ARG A 112 4.57 -12.68 -17.98
N ALA A 113 5.08 -11.46 -18.14
CA ALA A 113 6.49 -11.23 -18.42
C ALA A 113 7.40 -11.74 -17.29
N ILE A 114 7.02 -11.50 -16.02
CA ILE A 114 7.76 -11.99 -14.85
C ILE A 114 7.78 -13.53 -14.81
N ILE A 115 6.64 -14.17 -15.09
CA ILE A 115 6.54 -15.65 -15.14
C ILE A 115 7.48 -16.20 -16.22
N GLN A 116 7.46 -15.62 -17.42
CA GLN A 116 8.32 -16.06 -18.52
C GLN A 116 9.81 -15.96 -18.15
N GLN A 117 10.21 -14.87 -17.49
CA GLN A 117 11.57 -14.70 -17.00
C GLN A 117 11.94 -15.79 -15.99
N LYS A 118 11.07 -16.06 -15.01
CA LYS A 118 11.29 -17.09 -13.98
C LYS A 118 11.31 -18.53 -14.50
N GLN A 119 10.71 -18.80 -15.67
CA GLN A 119 10.75 -20.13 -16.30
C GLN A 119 12.00 -20.34 -17.15
N THR A 120 12.72 -19.27 -17.48
CA THR A 120 13.93 -19.30 -18.31
C THR A 120 15.21 -19.49 -17.48
N TYR A 121 15.11 -19.35 -16.15
CA TYR A 121 16.17 -19.60 -15.16
C TYR A 121 15.78 -20.77 -14.26
#